data_AF-A0A7C8VBJ3-F1
#
_entry.id   AF-A0A7C8VBJ3-F1
#
_cell.length_a   1.000
_cell.length_b   1.000
_cell.length_c   1.000
_cell.angle_alpha   90.00
_cell.angle_beta   90.00
_cell.angle_gamma   90.00
#
_symmetry.space_group_name_H-M   'P 1'
#
loop_
_entity.id
_entity.type
_entity.pdbx_description
1 polymer ?
#
loop_
_entity_poly.entity_id
_entity_poly.type
_entity_poly.pdbx_seq_one_letter_code
_entity_poly.pdbx_strand_id
1 'polypeptide(L)'
;MKLFAFTQAFLLLFIFLVQDTLSLPTSLPNDTRDTSLNLALETRSQLERRDSWDCKGSGVCGIHINPESCLQALAKFNPAVTYRGQVRQFQDNGGARLGSCFVEYACGKKKDYISAAEYGVSTGQSIRERGISIYSLGGCKKCGTVWFWGSCRVTFNYCYHKGC
;
A
#
# COMPACT_ATOMS: atom_id res chain seq x y z
N MET A 1 54.43 -64.22 -19.57
CA MET A 1 55.38 -63.99 -20.68
C MET A 1 54.64 -63.18 -21.74
N LYS A 2 55.08 -61.93 -21.98
CA LYS A 2 55.56 -61.42 -23.29
C LYS A 2 54.49 -61.48 -24.40
N LEU A 3 53.87 -60.38 -24.84
CA LEU A 3 54.38 -59.13 -25.45
C LEU A 3 53.99 -59.10 -26.95
N PHE A 4 53.85 -57.88 -27.47
CA PHE A 4 53.77 -57.45 -28.88
C PHE A 4 52.38 -57.52 -29.53
N ALA A 5 51.63 -56.44 -29.75
CA ALA A 5 51.92 -55.09 -30.29
C ALA A 5 52.42 -55.13 -31.75
N PHE A 6 51.53 -54.78 -32.69
CA PHE A 6 51.82 -54.23 -34.03
C PHE A 6 50.59 -53.34 -34.38
N THR A 7 50.67 -52.01 -34.26
CA THR A 7 50.97 -51.02 -35.34
C THR A 7 49.92 -51.06 -36.47
N GLN A 8 49.43 -50.00 -37.10
CA GLN A 8 49.79 -48.59 -37.21
C GLN A 8 48.60 -47.96 -37.98
N ALA A 9 48.06 -46.83 -37.52
CA ALA A 9 48.15 -45.55 -38.24
C ALA A 9 47.63 -45.57 -39.70
N PHE A 10 46.41 -45.06 -39.92
CA PHE A 10 46.10 -44.32 -41.15
C PHE A 10 45.14 -43.16 -40.83
N LEU A 11 45.73 -41.95 -40.90
CA LEU A 11 45.17 -40.61 -41.19
C LEU A 11 43.88 -40.15 -40.48
N LEU A 12 43.89 -39.18 -39.57
CA LEU A 12 44.22 -37.73 -39.70
C LEU A 12 43.39 -36.94 -40.73
N LEU A 13 42.93 -35.77 -40.25
CA LEU A 13 42.34 -34.58 -40.92
C LEU A 13 40.83 -34.65 -41.20
N PHE A 14 39.97 -33.81 -40.64
CA PHE A 14 40.05 -32.37 -40.30
C PHE A 14 39.66 -32.13 -38.82
N ILE A 15 40.42 -31.49 -37.93
CA ILE A 15 40.89 -30.10 -37.82
C ILE A 15 39.76 -29.06 -37.72
N PHE A 16 39.56 -28.62 -36.45
CA PHE A 16 39.24 -27.29 -35.93
C PHE A 16 38.02 -26.52 -36.43
N LEU A 17 37.15 -26.13 -35.49
CA LEU A 17 36.91 -24.71 -35.14
C LEU A 17 36.01 -24.60 -33.90
N VAL A 18 36.56 -24.01 -32.81
CA VAL A 18 35.89 -23.06 -31.88
C VAL A 18 34.94 -23.70 -30.84
N GLN A 19 35.05 -23.60 -29.52
CA GLN A 19 35.76 -22.69 -28.60
C GLN A 19 35.69 -23.26 -27.17
N ASP A 20 36.66 -22.90 -26.34
CA ASP A 20 36.66 -23.00 -24.88
C ASP A 20 35.32 -22.63 -24.23
N THR A 21 34.86 -23.45 -23.27
CA THR A 21 34.32 -22.90 -22.02
C THR A 21 34.65 -23.84 -20.85
N LEU A 22 35.59 -23.38 -20.03
CA LEU A 22 35.74 -23.81 -18.64
C LEU A 22 34.37 -23.82 -17.96
N SER A 23 34.02 -24.96 -17.37
CA SER A 23 32.91 -25.10 -16.43
C SER A 23 33.18 -24.24 -15.19
N LEU A 24 32.54 -23.07 -15.12
CA LEU A 24 32.40 -22.27 -13.91
C LEU A 24 31.48 -22.98 -12.90
N PRO A 25 31.70 -22.81 -11.58
CA PRO A 25 30.83 -23.37 -10.56
C PRO A 25 29.44 -22.73 -10.65
N THR A 26 28.41 -23.57 -10.68
CA THR A 26 27.00 -23.17 -10.64
C THR A 26 26.73 -22.48 -9.31
N SER A 27 26.81 -21.16 -9.28
CA SER A 27 26.17 -20.38 -8.23
C SER A 27 24.66 -20.51 -8.42
N LEU A 28 23.97 -21.09 -7.43
CA LEU A 28 22.53 -20.98 -7.31
C LEU A 28 22.16 -19.49 -7.32
N PRO A 29 21.20 -19.04 -8.14
CA PRO A 29 20.62 -17.73 -7.94
C PRO A 29 19.88 -17.75 -6.60
N ASN A 30 20.22 -16.77 -5.78
CA ASN A 30 19.72 -16.56 -4.44
C ASN A 30 18.21 -16.23 -4.48
N ASP A 31 17.37 -17.24 -4.24
CA ASP A 31 15.90 -17.24 -4.23
C ASP A 31 15.26 -16.47 -3.05
N THR A 32 16.07 -15.67 -2.35
CA THR A 32 15.62 -14.88 -1.19
C THR A 32 14.86 -13.63 -1.60
N ARG A 33 15.04 -13.13 -2.83
CA ARG A 33 14.41 -11.89 -3.30
C ARG A 33 12.92 -12.08 -3.65
N ASP A 34 12.57 -13.18 -4.30
CA ASP A 34 11.17 -13.48 -4.65
C ASP A 34 10.36 -13.94 -3.43
N THR A 35 10.97 -14.70 -2.53
CA THR A 35 10.33 -15.12 -1.28
C THR A 35 10.03 -13.92 -0.37
N SER A 36 10.97 -12.95 -0.26
CA SER A 36 10.76 -11.74 0.55
C SER A 36 9.74 -10.78 -0.05
N LEU A 37 9.69 -10.64 -1.38
CA LEU A 37 8.67 -9.82 -2.06
C LEU A 37 7.27 -10.41 -1.87
N ASN A 38 7.13 -11.73 -2.02
CA ASN A 38 5.85 -12.42 -1.82
C ASN A 38 5.40 -12.36 -0.35
N LEU A 39 6.31 -12.51 0.60
CA LEU A 39 6.00 -12.39 2.03
C LEU A 39 5.61 -10.95 2.41
N ALA A 40 6.28 -9.94 1.84
CA ALA A 40 5.92 -8.53 2.03
C ALA A 40 4.55 -8.21 1.42
N LEU A 41 4.24 -8.76 0.25
CA LEU A 41 2.95 -8.60 -0.43
C LEU A 41 1.81 -9.29 0.36
N GLU A 42 2.05 -10.50 0.86
CA GLU A 42 1.09 -11.23 1.68
C GLU A 42 0.83 -10.51 3.01
N THR A 43 1.88 -10.06 3.68
CA THR A 43 1.75 -9.34 4.97
C THR A 43 1.07 -7.99 4.79
N ARG A 44 1.38 -7.28 3.70
CA ARG A 44 0.63 -6.10 3.27
C ARG A 44 -0.86 -6.44 3.12
N SER A 45 -1.19 -7.49 2.39
CA SER A 45 -2.59 -7.89 2.19
C SER A 45 -3.31 -8.21 3.51
N GLN A 46 -2.61 -8.78 4.50
CA GLN A 46 -3.18 -9.09 5.81
C GLN A 46 -3.46 -7.83 6.65
N LEU A 47 -2.59 -6.83 6.59
CA LEU A 47 -2.81 -5.55 7.27
C LEU A 47 -3.99 -4.78 6.67
N GLU A 48 -4.20 -4.89 5.37
CA GLU A 48 -5.29 -4.24 4.62
C GLU A 48 -6.63 -4.99 4.71
N ARG A 49 -6.62 -6.31 4.96
CA ARG A 49 -7.84 -7.12 5.18
C ARG A 49 -8.55 -6.81 6.50
N ARG A 50 -7.90 -6.10 7.43
CA ARG A 50 -8.47 -5.72 8.73
C ARG A 50 -9.22 -4.40 8.69
N ASP A 51 -9.43 -3.84 7.50
CA ASP A 51 -10.18 -2.62 7.36
C ASP A 51 -11.62 -2.80 7.80
N SER A 52 -12.16 -1.77 8.45
CA SER A 52 -13.57 -1.74 8.84
C SER A 52 -14.16 -0.36 8.66
N TRP A 53 -15.44 -0.32 8.30
CA TRP A 53 -16.17 0.91 8.03
C TRP A 53 -17.28 1.10 9.06
N ASP A 54 -17.33 2.30 9.64
CA ASP A 54 -18.40 2.76 10.50
C ASP A 54 -19.12 3.93 9.84
N CYS A 55 -20.29 3.64 9.25
CA CYS A 55 -21.12 4.65 8.61
C CYS A 55 -22.03 5.42 9.60
N LYS A 56 -21.82 5.28 10.92
CA LYS A 56 -22.61 5.97 11.96
C LYS A 56 -22.09 7.37 12.26
N GLY A 57 -21.53 8.07 11.27
CA GLY A 57 -21.17 9.48 11.43
C GLY A 57 -22.37 10.34 11.85
N SER A 58 -22.08 11.59 12.22
CA SER A 58 -23.04 12.54 12.79
C SER A 58 -24.44 12.49 12.14
N GLY A 59 -25.51 12.61 12.93
CA GLY A 59 -26.89 12.56 12.40
C GLY A 59 -27.19 13.63 11.35
N VAL A 60 -26.42 14.71 11.36
CA VAL A 60 -26.50 15.80 10.37
C VAL A 60 -25.70 15.54 9.09
N CYS A 61 -24.77 14.57 9.12
CA CYS A 61 -24.09 14.11 7.92
C CYS A 61 -25.07 13.40 6.98
N GLY A 62 -25.05 13.76 5.69
CA GLY A 62 -26.03 13.33 4.70
C GLY A 62 -27.24 14.27 4.55
N ILE A 63 -27.51 15.11 5.54
CA ILE A 63 -28.55 16.17 5.47
C ILE A 63 -27.91 17.50 5.03
N HIS A 64 -26.77 17.85 5.64
CA HIS A 64 -26.10 19.13 5.42
C HIS A 64 -24.77 19.01 4.66
N ILE A 65 -24.28 17.78 4.45
CA ILE A 65 -23.01 17.51 3.78
C ILE A 65 -23.21 16.50 2.67
N ASN A 66 -22.74 16.85 1.46
CA ASN A 66 -22.62 15.90 0.37
C ASN A 66 -21.30 15.11 0.48
N PRO A 67 -21.28 13.83 0.05
CA PRO A 67 -20.06 13.04 0.02
C PRO A 67 -18.89 13.70 -0.73
N GLU A 68 -19.20 14.46 -1.78
CA GLU A 68 -18.23 15.16 -2.61
C GLU A 68 -17.41 16.19 -1.82
N SER A 69 -18.03 16.98 -0.94
CA SER A 69 -17.31 17.93 -0.08
C SER A 69 -16.28 17.22 0.80
N CYS A 70 -16.60 16.03 1.31
CA CYS A 70 -15.65 15.24 2.09
C CYS A 70 -14.50 14.70 1.25
N LEU A 71 -14.78 14.27 0.01
CA LEU A 71 -13.74 13.84 -0.91
C LEU A 71 -12.83 15.01 -1.33
N GLN A 72 -13.39 16.20 -1.53
CA GLN A 72 -12.63 17.43 -1.79
C GLN A 72 -11.78 17.84 -0.57
N ALA A 73 -12.31 17.76 0.66
CA ALA A 73 -11.53 17.96 1.88
C ALA A 73 -10.39 16.94 2.00
N LEU A 74 -10.65 15.67 1.69
CA LEU A 74 -9.63 14.61 1.65
C LEU A 74 -8.59 14.87 0.55
N ALA A 75 -8.96 15.53 -0.55
CA ALA A 75 -8.01 15.89 -1.61
C ALA A 75 -7.03 16.99 -1.20
N LYS A 76 -7.42 17.87 -0.27
CA LYS A 76 -6.51 18.86 0.34
C LYS A 76 -5.51 18.24 1.31
N PHE A 77 -5.74 16.99 1.72
CA PHE A 77 -4.83 16.26 2.58
C PHE A 77 -3.51 16.03 1.87
N ASN A 78 -2.46 16.75 2.30
CA ASN A 78 -1.16 16.68 1.65
C ASN A 78 -0.55 15.26 1.81
N PRO A 79 -0.39 14.50 0.71
CA PRO A 79 0.08 13.12 0.76
C PRO A 79 1.58 12.99 1.06
N ALA A 80 2.33 14.09 0.98
CA ALA A 80 3.76 14.14 1.30
C ALA A 80 4.02 14.24 2.82
N VAL A 81 2.97 14.46 3.63
CA VAL A 81 3.12 14.54 5.09
C VAL A 81 3.28 13.14 5.67
N THR A 82 4.52 12.73 5.82
CA THR A 82 4.96 11.60 6.62
C THR A 82 4.89 11.97 8.10
N TYR A 83 3.72 12.09 8.77
CA TYR A 83 3.83 12.27 10.22
C TYR A 83 2.73 11.76 11.14
N ARG A 84 3.26 11.27 12.27
CA ARG A 84 2.69 10.86 13.55
C ARG A 84 1.91 12.03 14.16
N GLY A 85 0.62 12.12 13.86
CA GLY A 85 -0.24 13.16 14.44
C GLY A 85 -1.66 13.10 13.89
N GLN A 86 -2.58 13.76 14.58
CA GLN A 86 -3.92 14.00 14.07
C GLN A 86 -3.85 15.09 13.00
N VAL A 87 -4.30 14.81 11.79
CA VAL A 87 -4.31 15.78 10.69
C VAL A 87 -5.75 16.05 10.31
N ARG A 88 -6.04 17.32 10.05
CA ARG A 88 -7.39 17.86 9.89
C ARG A 88 -7.46 18.69 8.62
N GLN A 89 -8.47 18.43 7.79
CA GLN A 89 -8.73 19.16 6.55
C GLN A 89 -10.20 19.51 6.42
N PHE A 90 -10.49 20.62 5.74
CA PHE A 90 -11.83 21.20 5.67
C PHE A 90 -12.21 21.58 4.23
N GLN A 91 -13.48 21.35 3.90
CA GLN A 91 -14.08 21.85 2.68
C GLN A 91 -15.50 22.36 2.97
N ASP A 92 -15.73 23.61 2.59
CA ASP A 92 -17.05 24.22 2.65
C ASP A 92 -17.93 23.68 1.52
N ASN A 93 -19.22 23.51 1.82
CA ASN A 93 -20.20 22.97 0.88
C ASN A 93 -20.73 24.03 -0.13
N GLY A 94 -19.93 25.06 -0.43
CA GLY A 94 -20.15 26.00 -1.54
C GLY A 94 -21.44 26.84 -1.53
N GLY A 95 -22.15 27.00 -0.39
CA GLY A 95 -23.41 27.75 -0.36
C GLY A 95 -23.89 28.19 1.02
N ALA A 96 -25.01 28.95 1.03
CA ALA A 96 -25.62 29.61 2.19
C ALA A 96 -26.20 28.67 3.29
N ARG A 97 -25.84 27.37 3.29
CA ARG A 97 -26.30 26.38 4.26
C ARG A 97 -25.14 25.76 5.05
N LEU A 98 -24.92 26.31 6.24
CA LEU A 98 -24.72 25.69 7.55
C LEU A 98 -23.77 24.48 7.70
N GLY A 99 -22.63 24.42 7.02
CA GLY A 99 -21.52 23.60 7.50
C GLY A 99 -20.50 23.14 6.46
N SER A 100 -19.40 22.62 6.98
CA SER A 100 -18.22 22.19 6.21
C SER A 100 -17.96 20.71 6.48
N CYS A 101 -17.51 19.96 5.46
CA CYS A 101 -17.00 18.62 5.71
C CYS A 101 -15.61 18.71 6.32
N PHE A 102 -15.47 17.96 7.40
CA PHE A 102 -14.23 17.77 8.12
C PHE A 102 -13.69 16.38 7.83
N VAL A 103 -12.41 16.31 7.47
CA VAL A 103 -11.69 15.06 7.29
C VAL A 103 -10.55 15.01 8.28
N GLU A 104 -10.54 13.97 9.09
CA GLU A 104 -9.51 13.71 10.08
C GLU A 104 -8.81 12.40 9.77
N TYR A 105 -7.49 12.41 9.85
CA TYR A 105 -6.69 11.22 10.01
C TYR A 105 -6.11 11.17 11.41
N ALA A 106 -6.17 10.00 12.04
CA ALA A 106 -5.53 9.76 13.34
C ALA A 106 -5.08 8.30 13.45
N CYS A 107 -4.00 8.05 14.20
CA CYS A 107 -3.61 6.71 14.65
C CYS A 107 -3.57 6.67 16.17
N GLY A 108 -4.42 5.84 16.77
CA GLY A 108 -4.50 5.71 18.23
C GLY A 108 -3.22 5.15 18.87
N LYS A 109 -2.46 4.32 18.14
CA LYS A 109 -1.22 3.72 18.61
C LYS A 109 -0.11 3.96 17.60
N LYS A 110 1.03 4.48 18.06
CA LYS A 110 2.22 4.72 17.23
C LYS A 110 2.74 3.44 16.55
N LYS A 111 2.67 2.30 17.25
CA LYS A 111 3.15 1.00 16.74
C LYS A 111 2.40 0.50 15.51
N ASP A 112 1.13 0.84 15.39
CA ASP A 112 0.25 0.42 14.31
C ASP A 112 0.67 1.10 12.99
N TYR A 113 1.00 2.40 13.07
CA TYR A 113 1.61 3.13 11.97
C TYR A 113 3.01 2.62 11.62
N ILE A 114 3.86 2.37 12.62
CA ILE A 114 5.24 1.88 12.38
C ILE A 114 5.21 0.52 11.67
N SER A 115 4.35 -0.40 12.12
CA SER A 115 4.19 -1.70 11.47
C SER A 115 3.79 -1.51 10.00
N ALA A 116 2.79 -0.67 9.71
CA ALA A 116 2.42 -0.34 8.33
C ALA A 116 3.56 0.33 7.52
N ALA A 117 4.43 1.10 8.17
CA ALA A 117 5.59 1.73 7.55
C ALA A 117 6.69 0.72 7.19
N GLU A 118 6.93 -0.27 8.05
CA GLU A 118 7.89 -1.36 7.81
C GLU A 118 7.54 -2.17 6.56
N TYR A 119 6.24 -2.29 6.25
CA TYR A 119 5.75 -2.93 5.02
C TYR A 119 5.57 -1.96 3.83
N GLY A 120 6.03 -0.71 3.96
CA GLY A 120 5.99 0.28 2.89
C GLY A 120 4.59 0.77 2.52
N VAL A 121 3.57 0.48 3.33
CA VAL A 121 2.18 0.85 3.01
C VAL A 121 1.73 2.14 3.67
N SER A 122 2.38 2.61 4.74
CA SER A 122 1.96 3.84 5.44
C SER A 122 2.37 5.11 4.70
N THR A 123 1.70 5.41 3.59
CA THR A 123 1.93 6.62 2.77
C THR A 123 0.72 7.55 2.81
N GLY A 124 0.91 8.84 2.55
CA GLY A 124 -0.24 9.76 2.44
C GLY A 124 -1.21 9.36 1.32
N GLN A 125 -0.69 8.75 0.23
CA GLN A 125 -1.51 8.20 -0.84
C GLN A 125 -2.40 7.05 -0.34
N SER A 126 -1.85 6.10 0.40
CA SER A 126 -2.64 4.99 0.97
C SER A 126 -3.71 5.48 1.95
N ILE A 127 -3.43 6.52 2.74
CA ILE A 127 -4.43 7.13 3.65
C ILE A 127 -5.59 7.72 2.84
N ARG A 128 -5.29 8.40 1.71
CA ARG A 128 -6.32 8.93 0.82
C ARG A 128 -7.13 7.82 0.16
N GLU A 129 -6.49 6.75 -0.30
CA GLU A 129 -7.17 5.58 -0.87
C GLU A 129 -8.12 4.93 0.14
N ARG A 130 -7.67 4.78 1.40
CA ARG A 130 -8.53 4.28 2.49
C ARG A 130 -9.68 5.24 2.75
N GLY A 131 -9.41 6.54 2.83
CA GLY A 131 -10.46 7.56 2.97
C GLY A 131 -11.53 7.51 1.88
N ILE A 132 -11.13 7.30 0.62
CA ILE A 132 -12.06 7.13 -0.52
C ILE A 132 -12.89 5.84 -0.35
N SER A 133 -12.27 4.77 0.17
CA SER A 133 -12.90 3.46 0.31
C SER A 133 -14.14 3.47 1.21
N ILE A 134 -14.31 4.49 2.06
CA ILE A 134 -15.50 4.63 2.91
C ILE A 134 -16.80 4.70 2.12
N TYR A 135 -16.77 5.32 0.95
CA TYR A 135 -17.94 5.46 0.10
C TYR A 135 -18.04 4.32 -0.92
N SER A 136 -16.91 3.89 -1.49
CA SER A 136 -16.91 2.84 -2.53
C SER A 136 -17.03 1.42 -1.98
N LEU A 137 -16.31 1.09 -0.91
CA LEU A 137 -16.29 -0.25 -0.32
C LEU A 137 -17.18 -0.34 0.92
N GLY A 138 -17.11 0.67 1.81
CA GLY A 138 -17.95 0.75 3.00
C GLY A 138 -19.42 1.04 2.71
N GLY A 139 -19.74 1.55 1.50
CA GLY A 139 -21.10 1.86 1.09
C GLY A 139 -21.77 2.97 1.92
N CYS A 140 -20.99 3.79 2.64
CA CYS A 140 -21.55 4.84 3.45
C CYS A 140 -22.25 5.88 2.56
N LYS A 141 -23.49 6.25 2.89
CA LYS A 141 -24.24 7.30 2.17
C LYS A 141 -24.02 8.70 2.76
N LYS A 142 -23.40 8.74 3.94
CA LYS A 142 -23.10 9.94 4.74
C LYS A 142 -21.70 9.82 5.32
N CYS A 143 -21.25 10.80 6.08
CA CYS A 143 -19.97 10.73 6.78
C CYS A 143 -19.84 9.45 7.63
N GLY A 144 -18.61 9.03 7.87
CA GLY A 144 -18.31 7.87 8.68
C GLY A 144 -16.82 7.80 9.00
N THR A 145 -16.40 6.65 9.52
CA THR A 145 -14.99 6.35 9.77
C THR A 145 -14.58 5.09 9.03
N VAL A 146 -13.40 5.09 8.44
CA VAL A 146 -12.71 3.87 7.99
C VAL A 146 -11.51 3.66 8.91
N TRP A 147 -11.44 2.47 9.51
CA TRP A 147 -10.33 2.03 10.34
C TRP A 147 -9.45 1.09 9.53
N PHE A 148 -8.14 1.23 9.69
CA PHE A 148 -7.13 0.45 8.98
C PHE A 148 -5.85 0.37 9.81
N TRP A 149 -4.99 -0.60 9.49
CA TRP A 149 -3.72 -0.86 10.20
C TRP A 149 -3.88 -0.94 11.73
N GLY A 150 -5.00 -1.48 12.23
CA GLY A 150 -5.28 -1.56 13.66
C GLY A 150 -6.04 -0.34 14.17
N SER A 151 -5.34 0.67 14.69
CA SER A 151 -5.96 1.87 15.29
C SER A 151 -5.87 3.14 14.45
N CYS A 152 -5.37 3.04 13.22
CA CYS A 152 -5.40 4.16 12.28
C CYS A 152 -6.78 4.30 11.67
N ARG A 153 -7.16 5.54 11.39
CA ARG A 153 -8.47 5.83 10.81
C ARG A 153 -8.47 7.11 9.99
N VAL A 154 -9.37 7.15 9.02
CA VAL A 154 -9.85 8.39 8.40
C VAL A 154 -11.31 8.55 8.81
N THR A 155 -11.64 9.70 9.37
CA THR A 155 -12.99 10.07 9.80
C THR A 155 -13.47 11.24 8.97
N PHE A 156 -14.64 11.09 8.35
CA PHE A 156 -15.41 12.19 7.80
C PHE A 156 -16.42 12.64 8.84
N ASN A 157 -16.56 13.94 9.05
CA ASN A 157 -17.51 14.50 9.98
C ASN A 157 -18.08 15.84 9.48
N TYR A 158 -19.07 16.33 10.21
CA TYR A 158 -19.69 17.62 10.01
C TYR A 158 -19.18 18.65 11.02
N CYS A 159 -19.01 19.88 10.55
CA CYS A 159 -18.72 21.02 11.39
C CYS A 159 -19.63 22.22 11.04
N TYR A 160 -20.11 22.92 12.06
CA TYR A 160 -20.93 24.13 11.91
C TYR A 160 -20.02 25.38 11.82
N HIS A 161 -20.46 26.38 11.05
CA HIS A 161 -19.82 27.67 10.69
C HIS A 161 -18.86 28.40 11.67
N LYS A 162 -18.78 28.04 12.95
CA LYS A 162 -18.00 28.75 13.99
C LYS A 162 -17.05 27.89 14.83
N GLY A 163 -16.85 26.61 14.52
CA GLY A 163 -15.81 25.86 15.22
C GLY A 163 -15.81 24.36 15.00
N CYS A 164 -14.64 23.90 14.58
CA CYS A 164 -14.11 22.55 14.69
C CYS A 164 -12.66 22.69 15.24
#